data_AF-A0A2P9EXQ1-F1
#
_entry.id   AF-A0A2P9EXQ1-F1
#
_cell.length_a   1.000
_cell.length_b   1.000
_cell.length_c   1.000
_cell.angle_alpha   90.00
_cell.angle_beta   90.00
_cell.angle_gamma   90.00
#
_symmetry.space_group_name_H-M   'P 1'
#
loop_
_entity.id
_entity.type
_entity.pdbx_description
1 polymer ?
#
loop_
_entity_poly.entity_id
_entity_poly.type
_entity_poly.pdbx_seq_one_letter_code
_entity_poly.pdbx_strand_id
1 'polypeptide(L)'
;MTSQAADGPDTAVASRRSKITPEREREFFDAVLEQIRECGYDSVTMEGVAASTRCSKSTLYRQWKNKPQFVAAALRARRSVRFGGIDTGSLRGDLCEVARQASEGFALEGRIYQALGQAVVQDEELRAALRHALVEPEIDALKAMIDRGVARGEVPAGHPALEFVPAQIFGVLRARPVLDGQDADETYIIRFLEAAVFPALGLT
;
A
#
# COMPACT_ATOMS: atom_id res chain seq x y z
N MET A 1 -34.27 42.83 -34.82
CA MET A 1 -32.95 42.52 -34.24
C MET A 1 -33.15 41.33 -33.33
N THR A 2 -32.97 40.15 -33.90
CA THR A 2 -33.38 38.87 -33.31
C THR A 2 -32.12 38.17 -32.81
N SER A 3 -32.23 37.70 -31.57
CA SER A 3 -31.23 36.99 -30.77
C SER A 3 -30.62 35.79 -31.52
N GLN A 4 -29.29 35.64 -31.46
CA GLN A 4 -28.65 34.37 -31.77
C GLN A 4 -27.47 34.08 -30.84
N ALA A 5 -27.51 32.87 -30.31
CA ALA A 5 -26.68 32.26 -29.29
C ALA A 5 -25.20 32.09 -29.67
N ALA A 6 -24.36 32.04 -28.64
CA ALA A 6 -23.21 31.14 -28.61
C ALA A 6 -22.79 30.94 -27.14
N ASP A 7 -23.52 30.10 -26.42
CA ASP A 7 -23.05 29.52 -25.16
C ASP A 7 -22.36 28.19 -25.52
N GLY A 8 -21.05 28.13 -25.31
CA GLY A 8 -20.22 26.98 -25.66
C GLY A 8 -20.53 25.81 -24.71
N PRO A 9 -20.47 24.55 -25.19
CA PRO A 9 -20.74 23.42 -24.34
C PRO A 9 -19.62 23.27 -23.32
N ASP A 10 -19.96 23.50 -22.06
CA ASP A 10 -19.18 23.17 -20.88
C ASP A 10 -18.85 21.67 -20.94
N THR A 11 -17.61 21.35 -21.32
CA THR A 11 -17.08 19.99 -21.34
C THR A 11 -16.90 19.49 -19.92
N ALA A 12 -18.00 19.10 -19.29
CA ALA A 12 -18.00 18.31 -18.08
C ALA A 12 -17.27 17.00 -18.35
N VAL A 13 -16.02 16.92 -17.88
CA VAL A 13 -15.20 15.71 -17.86
C VAL A 13 -15.98 14.63 -17.12
N ALA A 14 -16.62 13.74 -17.89
CA ALA A 14 -17.38 12.63 -17.38
C ALA A 14 -16.43 11.64 -16.69
N SER A 15 -16.22 11.84 -15.40
CA SER A 15 -15.67 10.83 -14.50
C SER A 15 -16.45 9.54 -14.70
N ARG A 16 -15.75 8.53 -15.22
CA ARG A 16 -16.30 7.23 -15.62
C ARG A 16 -16.71 6.47 -14.35
N ARG A 17 -17.89 6.81 -13.81
CA ARG A 17 -18.48 6.15 -12.63
C ARG A 17 -18.46 4.64 -12.85
N SER A 18 -17.72 3.92 -12.01
CA SER A 18 -17.88 2.48 -11.87
C SER A 18 -19.36 2.21 -11.60
N LYS A 19 -19.99 1.35 -12.41
CA LYS A 19 -21.39 0.91 -12.21
C LYS A 19 -21.53 -0.07 -11.05
N ILE A 20 -20.45 -0.37 -10.32
CA ILE A 20 -20.43 -1.25 -9.16
C ILE A 20 -20.56 -0.37 -7.92
N THR A 21 -21.54 -0.67 -7.06
CA THR A 21 -21.69 0.03 -5.78
C THR A 21 -20.55 -0.36 -4.83
N PRO A 22 -20.17 0.50 -3.87
CA PRO A 22 -19.16 0.16 -2.87
C PRO A 22 -19.47 -1.13 -2.10
N GLU A 23 -20.75 -1.41 -1.83
CA GLU A 23 -21.23 -2.63 -1.18
C GLU A 23 -20.88 -3.86 -2.02
N ARG A 24 -21.18 -3.78 -3.32
CA ARG A 24 -20.96 -4.88 -4.26
C ARG A 24 -19.47 -5.11 -4.52
N GLU A 25 -18.68 -4.05 -4.54
CA GLU A 25 -17.23 -4.14 -4.61
C GLU A 25 -16.64 -4.83 -3.36
N ARG A 26 -17.11 -4.48 -2.16
CA ARG A 26 -16.71 -5.16 -0.92
C ARG A 26 -17.05 -6.65 -0.95
N GLU A 27 -18.24 -7.03 -1.42
CA GLU A 27 -18.62 -8.45 -1.57
C GLU A 27 -17.65 -9.21 -2.48
N PHE A 28 -17.20 -8.60 -3.58
CA PHE A 28 -16.22 -9.23 -4.48
C PHE A 28 -14.85 -9.36 -3.82
N PHE A 29 -14.39 -8.33 -3.10
CA PHE A 29 -13.14 -8.37 -2.35
C PHE A 29 -13.15 -9.41 -1.24
N ASP A 30 -14.26 -9.53 -0.51
CA ASP A 30 -14.40 -10.53 0.53
C ASP A 30 -14.38 -11.95 -0.05
N ALA A 31 -15.09 -12.18 -1.16
CA ALA A 31 -15.11 -13.48 -1.82
C ALA A 31 -13.73 -13.91 -2.32
N VAL A 32 -12.97 -13.03 -2.98
CA VAL A 32 -11.64 -13.39 -3.49
C VAL A 32 -10.64 -13.62 -2.36
N LEU A 33 -10.69 -12.81 -1.29
CA LEU A 33 -9.78 -12.97 -0.16
C LEU A 33 -10.10 -14.21 0.67
N GLU A 34 -11.38 -14.58 0.79
CA GLU A 34 -11.76 -15.82 1.48
C GLU A 34 -11.27 -17.05 0.73
N GLN A 35 -11.47 -17.10 -0.59
CA GLN A 35 -10.94 -18.20 -1.40
C GLN A 35 -9.42 -18.32 -1.33
N ILE A 36 -8.68 -17.20 -1.25
CA ILE A 36 -7.23 -17.23 -1.04
C ILE A 36 -6.88 -17.82 0.33
N ARG A 37 -7.62 -17.49 1.39
CA ARG A 37 -7.40 -18.04 2.73
C ARG A 37 -7.68 -19.54 2.80
N GLU A 38 -8.75 -19.99 2.16
CA GLU A 38 -9.20 -21.39 2.22
C GLU A 38 -8.38 -22.30 1.31
N CYS A 39 -8.03 -21.85 0.10
CA CYS A 39 -7.51 -22.71 -0.97
C CYS A 39 -6.18 -22.24 -1.58
N GLY A 40 -5.63 -21.10 -1.15
CA GLY A 40 -4.43 -20.50 -1.71
C GLY A 40 -4.67 -19.75 -3.03
N TYR A 41 -3.71 -18.90 -3.42
CA TYR A 41 -3.81 -18.02 -4.59
C TYR A 41 -3.97 -18.74 -5.93
N ASP A 42 -3.31 -19.88 -6.10
CA ASP A 42 -3.29 -20.60 -7.37
C ASP A 42 -4.66 -21.21 -7.71
N SER A 43 -5.40 -21.64 -6.69
CA SER A 43 -6.75 -22.20 -6.80
C SER A 43 -7.81 -21.14 -7.15
N VAL A 44 -7.51 -19.85 -6.95
CA VAL A 44 -8.46 -18.78 -7.22
C VAL A 44 -8.51 -18.46 -8.72
N THR A 45 -9.72 -18.38 -9.24
CA THR A 45 -10.01 -17.98 -10.63
C THR A 45 -11.04 -16.85 -10.67
N MET A 46 -10.95 -15.98 -11.66
CA MET A 46 -11.93 -14.91 -11.88
C MET A 46 -13.34 -15.49 -12.11
N GLU A 47 -13.41 -16.65 -12.77
CA GLU A 47 -14.61 -17.44 -13.00
C GLU A 47 -15.23 -17.95 -11.70
N GLY A 48 -14.40 -18.49 -10.81
CA GLY A 48 -14.82 -18.99 -9.50
C GLY A 48 -15.41 -17.87 -8.64
N VAL A 49 -14.76 -16.70 -8.60
CA VAL A 49 -15.28 -15.54 -7.87
C VAL A 49 -16.55 -14.99 -8.51
N ALA A 50 -16.62 -14.93 -9.84
CA ALA A 50 -17.82 -14.48 -10.55
C ALA A 50 -19.02 -15.38 -10.23
N ALA A 51 -18.81 -16.70 -10.21
CA ALA A 51 -19.84 -17.67 -9.86
C ALA A 51 -20.30 -17.54 -8.40
N SER A 52 -19.36 -17.47 -7.43
CA SER A 52 -19.69 -17.39 -6.00
C SER A 52 -20.40 -16.09 -5.64
N THR A 53 -20.09 -14.99 -6.33
CA THR A 53 -20.67 -13.67 -6.09
C THR A 53 -21.91 -13.38 -6.93
N ARG A 54 -22.33 -14.29 -7.82
CA ARG A 54 -23.43 -14.08 -8.79
C ARG A 54 -23.20 -12.85 -9.69
N CYS A 55 -21.97 -12.71 -10.18
CA CYS A 55 -21.56 -11.65 -11.09
C CYS A 55 -21.15 -12.24 -12.45
N SER A 56 -21.27 -11.46 -13.53
CA SER A 56 -20.73 -11.87 -14.84
C SER A 56 -19.20 -11.76 -14.84
N LYS A 57 -18.49 -12.72 -15.45
CA LYS A 57 -17.03 -12.65 -15.68
C LYS A 57 -16.59 -11.30 -16.28
N SER A 58 -17.32 -10.85 -17.31
CA SER A 58 -17.06 -9.57 -18.01
C SER A 58 -17.01 -8.36 -17.05
N THR A 59 -17.80 -8.38 -15.99
CA THR A 59 -17.80 -7.29 -15.00
C THR A 59 -16.53 -7.29 -14.16
N LEU A 60 -16.05 -8.44 -13.70
CA LEU A 60 -14.79 -8.51 -12.96
C LEU A 60 -13.59 -8.14 -13.86
N TYR A 61 -13.53 -8.69 -15.07
CA TYR A 61 -12.46 -8.36 -16.02
C TYR A 61 -12.47 -6.88 -16.46
N ARG A 62 -13.64 -6.25 -16.62
CA ARG A 62 -13.71 -4.83 -16.95
C ARG A 62 -13.20 -3.93 -15.81
N GLN A 63 -13.45 -4.33 -14.57
CA GLN A 63 -13.10 -3.52 -13.40
C GLN A 63 -11.64 -3.72 -12.98
N TRP A 64 -11.16 -4.97 -12.97
CA TRP A 64 -9.81 -5.29 -12.45
C TRP A 64 -8.87 -5.92 -13.47
N LYS A 65 -9.29 -6.13 -14.72
CA LYS A 65 -8.48 -6.68 -15.84
C LYS A 65 -7.98 -8.12 -15.67
N ASN A 66 -7.49 -8.53 -14.52
CA ASN A 66 -6.96 -9.87 -14.25
C ASN A 66 -6.93 -10.19 -12.75
N LYS A 67 -6.57 -11.44 -12.42
CA LYS A 67 -6.49 -11.95 -11.04
C LYS A 67 -5.48 -11.14 -10.18
N PRO A 68 -4.21 -10.91 -10.61
CA PRO A 68 -3.26 -10.07 -9.87
C PRO A 68 -3.81 -8.72 -9.43
N GLN A 69 -4.37 -7.95 -10.37
CA GLN A 69 -4.89 -6.61 -10.11
C GLN A 69 -6.14 -6.64 -9.22
N PHE A 70 -6.98 -7.66 -9.36
CA PHE A 70 -8.15 -7.83 -8.50
C PHE A 70 -7.77 -8.13 -7.06
N VAL A 71 -6.81 -9.04 -6.85
CA VAL A 71 -6.30 -9.39 -5.51
C VAL A 71 -5.60 -8.20 -4.86
N ALA A 72 -4.77 -7.47 -5.61
CA ALA A 72 -4.11 -6.27 -5.11
C ALA A 72 -5.13 -5.19 -4.70
N ALA A 73 -6.18 -4.98 -5.50
CA ALA A 73 -7.26 -4.06 -5.16
C ALA A 73 -8.02 -4.50 -3.90
N ALA A 74 -8.33 -5.79 -3.76
CA ALA A 74 -9.01 -6.33 -2.58
C ALA A 74 -8.21 -6.12 -1.29
N LEU A 75 -6.90 -6.37 -1.33
CA LEU A 75 -6.01 -6.12 -0.19
C LEU A 75 -5.90 -4.64 0.13
N ARG A 76 -5.82 -3.78 -0.90
CA ARG A 76 -5.74 -2.33 -0.71
C ARG A 76 -7.02 -1.74 -0.13
N ALA A 77 -8.19 -2.27 -0.48
CA ALA A 77 -9.48 -1.77 0.00
C ALA A 77 -9.70 -2.00 1.50
N ARG A 78 -9.01 -2.98 2.10
CA ARG A 78 -9.12 -3.29 3.53
C ARG A 78 -8.23 -2.43 4.43
N ARG A 79 -7.47 -1.49 3.87
CA ARG A 79 -6.47 -0.72 4.61
C ARG A 79 -6.39 0.71 4.11
N SER A 80 -6.13 1.66 5.01
CA SER A 80 -5.62 2.97 4.64
C SER A 80 -4.11 2.88 4.34
N VAL A 81 -3.53 3.93 3.73
CA VAL A 81 -2.07 4.10 3.77
C VAL A 81 -1.71 4.33 5.23
N ARG A 82 -0.93 3.42 5.82
CA ARG A 82 -0.62 3.45 7.26
C ARG A 82 0.05 4.75 7.62
N PHE A 83 1.11 5.10 6.90
CA PHE A 83 1.94 6.25 7.23
C PHE A 83 1.40 7.58 6.70
N GLY A 84 0.28 7.57 5.97
CA GLY A 84 -0.19 8.74 5.21
C GLY A 84 -0.64 9.95 6.04
N GLY A 85 -0.90 9.78 7.33
CA GLY A 85 -1.37 10.85 8.22
C GLY A 85 -0.35 11.33 9.27
N ILE A 86 0.88 10.83 9.23
CA ILE A 86 1.89 11.15 10.23
C ILE A 86 2.49 12.51 9.90
N ASP A 87 2.34 13.46 10.83
CA ASP A 87 3.06 14.75 10.86
C ASP A 87 3.10 15.26 12.30
N THR A 88 4.18 14.92 13.00
CA THR A 88 4.45 15.30 14.40
C THR A 88 5.11 16.68 14.50
N GLY A 89 5.46 17.29 13.37
CA GLY A 89 6.23 18.54 13.30
C GLY A 89 7.75 18.36 13.30
N SER A 90 8.27 17.13 13.35
CA SER A 90 9.71 16.83 13.20
C SER A 90 9.93 15.51 12.45
N LEU A 91 11.00 15.40 11.67
CA LEU A 91 11.33 14.16 10.94
C LEU A 91 11.64 13.03 11.91
N ARG A 92 12.32 13.33 13.02
CA ARG A 92 12.57 12.36 14.09
C ARG A 92 11.25 11.82 14.67
N GLY A 93 10.33 12.71 15.03
CA GLY A 93 9.02 12.32 15.55
C GLY A 93 8.20 11.52 14.54
N ASP A 94 8.24 11.92 13.26
CA ASP A 94 7.55 11.22 12.18
C ASP A 94 8.06 9.77 12.03
N LEU A 95 9.39 9.57 12.03
CA LEU A 95 9.99 8.25 11.94
C LEU A 95 9.75 7.38 13.19
N CYS A 96 9.68 7.98 14.38
CA CYS A 96 9.27 7.27 15.59
C CYS A 96 7.80 6.84 15.53
N GLU A 97 6.90 7.68 15.01
CA GLU A 97 5.49 7.32 14.83
C GLU A 97 5.31 6.22 13.77
N VAL A 98 6.16 6.21 12.74
CA VAL A 98 6.25 5.08 11.79
C VAL A 98 6.62 3.78 12.52
N ALA A 99 7.59 3.81 13.45
CA ALA A 99 7.97 2.63 14.23
C ALA A 99 6.78 2.06 15.03
N ARG A 100 6.03 2.95 15.69
CA ARG A 100 4.83 2.59 16.44
C ARG A 100 3.79 1.92 15.55
N GLN A 101 3.40 2.56 14.45
CA GLN A 101 2.35 2.05 13.54
C GLN A 101 2.78 0.79 12.76
N ALA A 102 4.07 0.67 12.44
CA ALA A 102 4.59 -0.50 11.75
C ALA A 102 4.51 -1.77 12.63
N SER A 103 4.80 -1.64 13.93
CA SER A 103 4.74 -2.75 14.88
C SER A 103 3.33 -3.35 15.03
N GLU A 104 2.29 -2.51 14.93
CA GLU A 104 0.89 -2.93 15.02
C GLU A 104 0.38 -3.59 13.72
N GLY A 105 0.85 -3.12 12.56
CA GLY A 105 0.31 -3.51 11.26
C GLY A 105 0.97 -4.72 10.60
N PHE A 106 2.28 -4.93 10.78
CA PHE A 106 3.02 -5.96 10.04
C PHE A 106 2.73 -7.39 10.51
N ALA A 107 2.46 -7.60 11.79
CA ALA A 107 2.10 -8.91 12.34
C ALA A 107 0.77 -9.45 11.76
N LEU A 108 -0.21 -8.57 11.52
CA LEU A 108 -1.52 -8.95 10.96
C LEU A 108 -1.46 -9.26 9.46
N GLU A 109 -0.61 -8.55 8.71
CA GLU A 109 -0.41 -8.76 7.28
C GLU A 109 0.32 -10.07 6.96
N GLY A 110 1.10 -10.59 7.92
CA GLY A 110 1.92 -11.80 7.77
C GLY A 110 1.17 -13.01 7.22
N ARG A 111 -0.08 -13.27 7.64
CA ARG A 111 -0.83 -14.47 7.20
C ARG A 111 -1.25 -14.43 5.73
N ILE A 112 -1.65 -13.27 5.22
CA ILE A 112 -2.04 -13.16 3.81
C ILE A 112 -0.78 -13.16 2.93
N TYR A 113 0.29 -12.48 3.34
CA TYR A 113 1.55 -12.58 2.61
C TYR A 113 2.16 -13.99 2.67
N GLN A 114 1.96 -14.76 3.75
CA GLN A 114 2.29 -16.19 3.81
C GLN A 114 1.46 -17.00 2.82
N ALA A 115 0.13 -16.80 2.77
CA ALA A 115 -0.75 -17.47 1.82
C ALA A 115 -0.45 -17.12 0.34
N LEU A 116 0.12 -15.93 0.11
CA LEU A 116 0.58 -15.47 -1.20
C LEU A 116 2.07 -15.78 -1.46
N GLY A 117 2.80 -16.31 -0.47
CA GLY A 117 4.27 -16.25 -0.42
C GLY A 117 4.97 -16.88 -1.63
N GLN A 118 4.57 -18.10 -2.00
CA GLN A 118 5.12 -18.77 -3.20
C GLN A 118 4.67 -18.08 -4.49
N ALA A 119 3.40 -17.67 -4.58
CA ALA A 119 2.86 -17.03 -5.76
C ALA A 119 3.56 -15.69 -6.08
N VAL A 120 3.86 -14.87 -5.06
CA VAL A 120 4.55 -13.58 -5.25
C VAL A 120 5.97 -13.76 -5.80
N VAL A 121 6.63 -14.88 -5.52
CA VAL A 121 7.97 -15.17 -6.04
C VAL A 121 7.91 -15.59 -7.51
N GLN A 122 6.85 -16.28 -7.94
CA GLN A 122 6.74 -16.89 -9.27
C GLN A 122 5.96 -16.04 -10.28
N ASP A 123 5.02 -15.22 -9.81
CA ASP A 123 4.13 -14.39 -10.62
C ASP A 123 4.59 -12.91 -10.56
N GLU A 124 5.29 -12.48 -11.62
CA GLU A 124 5.78 -11.11 -11.77
C GLU A 124 4.65 -10.07 -11.76
N GLU A 125 3.50 -10.40 -12.35
CA GLU A 125 2.36 -9.48 -12.45
C GLU A 125 1.70 -9.30 -11.08
N LEU A 126 1.53 -10.38 -10.31
CA LEU A 126 1.11 -10.30 -8.91
C LEU A 126 2.08 -9.47 -8.08
N ARG A 127 3.38 -9.74 -8.19
CA ARG A 127 4.41 -9.00 -7.45
C ARG A 127 4.36 -7.51 -7.75
N ALA A 128 4.25 -7.13 -9.02
CA ALA A 128 4.12 -5.75 -9.45
C ALA A 128 2.82 -5.11 -8.95
N ALA A 129 1.68 -5.80 -9.09
CA ALA A 129 0.38 -5.30 -8.64
C ALA A 129 0.34 -5.07 -7.12
N LEU A 130 0.89 -5.99 -6.33
CA LEU A 130 1.01 -5.84 -4.88
C LEU A 130 1.99 -4.72 -4.51
N ARG A 131 3.13 -4.59 -5.19
CA ARG A 131 4.08 -3.51 -4.92
C ARG A 131 3.41 -2.14 -5.13
N HIS A 132 2.74 -1.97 -6.26
CA HIS A 132 2.04 -0.73 -6.61
C HIS A 132 0.88 -0.44 -5.64
N ALA A 133 0.05 -1.44 -5.35
CA ALA A 133 -1.10 -1.22 -4.48
C ALA A 133 -0.71 -1.05 -3.01
N LEU A 134 0.35 -1.73 -2.56
CA LEU A 134 0.60 -1.95 -1.13
C LEU A 134 1.95 -1.41 -0.59
N VAL A 135 2.94 -1.16 -1.42
CA VAL A 135 4.27 -0.73 -0.97
C VAL A 135 4.54 0.72 -1.38
N GLU A 136 4.29 1.05 -2.64
CA GLU A 136 4.53 2.40 -3.19
C GLU A 136 3.83 3.51 -2.39
N PRO A 137 2.54 3.39 -1.97
CA PRO A 137 1.87 4.43 -1.19
C PRO A 137 2.52 4.71 0.17
N GLU A 138 3.10 3.68 0.80
CA GLU A 138 3.77 3.83 2.09
C GLU A 138 5.18 4.43 1.92
N ILE A 139 5.87 4.08 0.83
CA ILE A 139 7.13 4.72 0.44
C ILE A 139 6.89 6.20 0.16
N ASP A 140 5.82 6.54 -0.56
CA ASP A 140 5.49 7.93 -0.88
C ASP A 140 5.14 8.72 0.38
N ALA A 141 4.46 8.11 1.35
CA ALA A 141 4.21 8.72 2.65
C ALA A 141 5.52 9.01 3.42
N LEU A 142 6.47 8.07 3.44
CA LEU A 142 7.79 8.27 4.05
C LEU A 142 8.61 9.37 3.33
N LYS A 143 8.58 9.39 1.99
CA LYS A 143 9.22 10.46 1.21
C LYS A 143 8.61 11.82 1.53
N ALA A 144 7.29 11.90 1.67
CA ALA A 144 6.65 13.14 2.07
C ALA A 144 7.08 13.62 3.47
N MET A 145 7.31 12.71 4.44
CA MET A 145 7.88 13.07 5.75
C MET A 145 9.30 13.63 5.63
N ILE A 146 10.13 12.96 4.82
CA ILE A 146 11.50 13.39 4.52
C ILE A 146 11.50 14.77 3.88
N ASP A 147 10.67 15.00 2.87
CA ASP A 147 10.56 16.28 2.17
C ASP A 147 10.15 17.40 3.13
N ARG A 148 9.24 17.13 4.06
CA ARG A 148 8.88 18.09 5.12
C ARG A 148 10.04 18.36 6.08
N GLY A 149 10.78 17.33 6.50
CA GLY A 149 11.97 17.49 7.34
C GLY A 149 13.06 18.34 6.68
N VAL A 150 13.28 18.12 5.38
CA VAL A 150 14.19 18.94 4.55
C VAL A 150 13.69 20.38 4.46
N ALA A 151 12.39 20.58 4.20
CA ALA A 151 11.80 21.92 4.11
C ALA A 151 11.89 22.70 5.43
N ARG A 152 11.86 22.00 6.58
CA ARG A 152 12.09 22.57 7.92
C ARG A 152 13.57 22.82 8.23
N GLY A 153 14.50 22.36 7.39
CA GLY A 153 15.94 22.48 7.61
C GLY A 153 16.51 21.48 8.61
N GLU A 154 15.78 20.41 8.96
CA GLU A 154 16.28 19.37 9.86
C GLU A 154 17.38 18.54 9.22
N VAL A 155 17.33 18.34 7.89
CA VAL A 155 18.33 17.61 7.09
C VAL A 155 18.56 18.36 5.77
N PRO A 156 19.81 18.49 5.27
CA PRO A 156 20.09 19.10 3.97
C PRO A 156 19.43 18.34 2.79
N ALA A 157 18.88 19.07 1.81
CA ALA A 157 18.16 18.49 0.66
C ALA A 157 18.98 17.53 -0.23
N GLY A 158 20.31 17.60 -0.17
CA GLY A 158 21.22 16.71 -0.89
C GLY A 158 21.90 15.67 0.00
N HIS A 159 21.39 15.47 1.22
CA HIS A 159 22.03 14.55 2.16
C HIS A 159 21.93 13.11 1.64
N PRO A 160 23.06 12.40 1.42
CA PRO A 160 23.07 11.12 0.70
C PRO A 160 22.30 10.00 1.41
N ALA A 161 22.16 10.08 2.74
CA ALA A 161 21.43 9.08 3.50
C ALA A 161 19.90 9.10 3.26
N LEU A 162 19.33 10.21 2.76
CA LEU A 162 17.87 10.36 2.60
C LEU A 162 17.27 9.31 1.66
N GLU A 163 17.98 8.94 0.59
CA GLU A 163 17.54 7.94 -0.39
C GLU A 163 17.29 6.57 0.26
N PHE A 164 18.08 6.22 1.27
CA PHE A 164 18.06 4.87 1.86
C PHE A 164 17.04 4.72 2.96
N VAL A 165 16.52 5.82 3.53
CA VAL A 165 15.63 5.77 4.70
C VAL A 165 14.41 4.85 4.46
N PRO A 166 13.63 4.97 3.37
CA PRO A 166 12.49 4.08 3.16
C PRO A 166 12.91 2.61 3.06
N ALA A 167 13.98 2.31 2.33
CA ALA A 167 14.48 0.95 2.17
C ALA A 167 14.99 0.36 3.48
N GLN A 168 15.62 1.15 4.34
CA GLN A 168 16.08 0.72 5.66
C GLN A 168 14.90 0.37 6.58
N ILE A 169 13.85 1.20 6.63
CA ILE A 169 12.66 0.94 7.43
C ILE A 169 11.94 -0.33 6.97
N PHE A 170 11.65 -0.45 5.67
CA PHE A 170 11.01 -1.67 5.14
C PHE A 170 11.91 -2.89 5.25
N GLY A 171 13.22 -2.72 5.05
CA GLY A 171 14.22 -3.76 5.16
C GLY A 171 14.23 -4.37 6.55
N VAL A 172 14.32 -3.56 7.61
CA VAL A 172 14.34 -4.08 8.98
C VAL A 172 13.03 -4.78 9.36
N LEU A 173 11.88 -4.22 8.96
CA LEU A 173 10.56 -4.80 9.19
C LEU A 173 10.38 -6.17 8.52
N ARG A 174 10.97 -6.36 7.33
CA ARG A 174 10.84 -7.59 6.53
C ARG A 174 11.92 -8.63 6.83
N ALA A 175 13.16 -8.18 7.07
CA ALA A 175 14.30 -9.05 7.23
C ALA A 175 14.37 -9.68 8.62
N ARG A 176 14.02 -8.94 9.68
CA ARG A 176 14.13 -9.45 11.05
C ARG A 176 13.31 -10.72 11.31
N PRO A 177 12.03 -10.85 10.87
CA PRO A 177 11.29 -12.10 11.04
C PRO A 177 11.97 -13.29 10.35
N VAL A 178 12.64 -13.04 9.20
CA VAL A 178 13.32 -14.08 8.42
C VAL A 178 14.66 -14.47 9.04
N LEU A 179 15.41 -13.50 9.55
CA LEU A 179 16.75 -13.71 10.10
C LEU A 179 16.73 -14.16 11.56
N ASP A 180 15.87 -13.56 12.38
CA ASP A 180 15.86 -13.73 13.84
C ASP A 180 14.63 -14.50 14.33
N GLY A 181 13.64 -14.78 13.47
CA GLY A 181 12.39 -15.43 13.85
C GLY A 181 11.48 -14.57 14.74
N GLN A 182 11.74 -13.26 14.83
CA GLN A 182 11.01 -12.31 15.66
C GLN A 182 10.56 -11.11 14.84
N ASP A 183 9.33 -10.64 15.11
CA ASP A 183 8.85 -9.40 14.53
C ASP A 183 9.65 -8.20 15.04
N ALA A 184 9.79 -7.19 14.19
CA ALA A 184 10.34 -5.90 14.58
C ALA A 184 9.28 -5.11 15.37
N ASP A 185 9.28 -5.27 16.68
CA ASP A 185 8.44 -4.48 17.59
C ASP A 185 8.86 -3.00 17.62
N GLU A 186 8.00 -2.16 18.19
CA GLU A 186 8.22 -0.71 18.29
C GLU A 186 9.58 -0.40 18.94
N THR A 187 9.87 -1.05 20.07
CA THR A 187 11.11 -0.85 20.83
C THR A 187 12.35 -1.13 19.97
N TYR A 188 12.35 -2.20 19.20
CA TYR A 188 13.47 -2.53 18.33
C TYR A 188 13.61 -1.54 17.18
N ILE A 189 12.51 -1.13 16.54
CA ILE A 189 12.57 -0.18 15.43
C ILE A 189 13.07 1.17 15.93
N ILE A 190 12.61 1.65 17.09
CA ILE A 190 13.11 2.88 17.72
C ILE A 190 14.62 2.79 17.95
N ARG A 191 15.11 1.68 18.53
CA ARG A 191 16.55 1.48 18.74
C ARG A 191 17.34 1.43 17.43
N PHE A 192 16.76 0.83 16.38
CA PHE A 192 17.36 0.83 15.04
C PHE A 192 17.44 2.25 14.46
N LEU A 193 16.37 3.05 14.61
CA LEU A 193 16.36 4.44 14.20
C LEU A 193 17.44 5.24 14.92
N GLU A 194 17.52 5.13 16.24
CA GLU A 194 18.49 5.83 17.08
C GLU A 194 19.95 5.42 16.79
N ALA A 195 20.20 4.15 16.50
CA ALA A 195 21.55 3.64 16.31
C ALA A 195 22.06 3.77 14.87
N ALA A 196 21.18 3.70 13.86
CA ALA A 196 21.59 3.55 12.46
C ALA A 196 21.03 4.62 11.52
N VAL A 197 19.86 5.20 11.81
CA VAL A 197 19.19 6.15 10.90
C VAL A 197 19.41 7.60 11.32
N PHE A 198 19.07 7.96 12.56
CA PHE A 198 19.20 9.33 13.06
C PHE A 198 20.64 9.85 13.03
N PRO A 199 21.66 9.09 13.47
CA PRO A 199 23.05 9.54 13.37
C PRO A 199 23.49 9.77 11.93
N ALA A 200 23.04 8.92 11.00
CA ALA A 200 23.34 9.06 9.58
C ALA A 200 22.66 10.29 8.96
N LEU A 201 21.56 10.78 9.53
CA LEU A 201 20.88 12.00 9.09
C LEU A 201 21.33 13.26 9.84
N GLY A 202 22.20 13.13 10.85
CA GLY A 202 22.57 14.24 11.73
C GLY A 202 21.44 14.70 12.66
N LEU A 203 20.43 13.86 12.87
CA LEU A 203 19.33 14.12 13.80
C LEU A 203 19.75 13.69 15.21
N THR A 204 19.76 14.63 16.16
CA THR A 204 20.03 14.38 17.60
C THR A 204 18.77 14.18 18.41
#